data_AF-A0A9J5XDA6-F1
#
_entry.id   AF-A0A9J5XDA6-F1
#
_cell.length_a   1.000
_cell.length_b   1.000
_cell.length_c   1.000
_cell.angle_alpha   90.00
_cell.angle_beta   90.00
_cell.angle_gamma   90.00
#
_symmetry.space_group_name_H-M   'P 1'
#
loop_
_entity.id
_entity.type
_entity.pdbx_description
1 polymer ?
#
loop_
_entity_poly.entity_id
_entity_poly.type
_entity_poly.pdbx_seq_one_letter_code
_entity_poly.pdbx_strand_id
1 'polypeptide(L)'
;MKRDPKTKSLYGQELLDLIEKRVQEYCITPQKGVIQDSSVRHIARKIFIQDGNKEEMINDYLEEVRRNLLLNITQYEKSDMSMRSETSEDIAPEDIQEAQP
;
A
#
# COMPACT_ATOMS: atom_id res chain seq x y z
N MET A 1 -35.03 18.26 -31.86
CA MET A 1 -35.01 18.04 -30.40
C MET A 1 -36.28 18.65 -29.79
N LYS A 2 -36.92 17.94 -28.85
CA LYS A 2 -38.15 18.40 -28.21
C LYS A 2 -37.80 19.56 -27.27
N ARG A 3 -38.54 20.67 -27.35
CA ARG A 3 -38.41 21.80 -26.41
C ARG A 3 -39.62 21.84 -25.52
N ASP A 4 -39.40 22.14 -24.24
CA ASP A 4 -40.51 22.37 -23.32
C ASP A 4 -41.23 23.67 -23.74
N PRO A 5 -42.55 23.65 -23.96
CA PRO A 5 -43.29 24.81 -24.42
C PRO A 5 -43.37 25.95 -23.38
N LYS A 6 -43.15 25.68 -22.09
CA LYS A 6 -43.21 26.68 -21.01
C LYS A 6 -41.86 27.32 -20.73
N THR A 7 -40.83 26.49 -20.57
CA THR A 7 -39.47 26.96 -20.22
C THR A 7 -38.60 27.21 -21.44
N LYS A 8 -39.03 26.78 -22.64
CA LYS A 8 -38.26 26.79 -23.91
C LYS A 8 -36.94 26.02 -23.83
N SER A 9 -36.67 25.34 -22.73
CA SER A 9 -35.46 24.54 -22.56
C SER A 9 -35.50 23.32 -23.48
N LEU A 10 -34.32 22.93 -23.95
CA LEU A 10 -34.17 21.71 -24.72
C LEU A 10 -34.29 20.52 -23.78
N TYR A 11 -35.18 19.59 -24.12
CA TYR A 11 -35.35 18.36 -23.34
C TYR A 11 -34.03 17.58 -23.34
N GLY A 12 -33.48 17.32 -22.16
CA GLY A 12 -32.18 16.67 -21.97
C GLY A 12 -30.98 17.60 -21.88
N GLN A 13 -31.16 18.93 -21.96
CA GLN A 13 -30.05 19.88 -21.81
C GLN A 13 -29.40 19.78 -20.43
N GLU A 14 -30.19 19.65 -19.35
CA GLU A 14 -29.66 19.49 -17.99
C GLU A 14 -28.77 18.25 -17.84
N LEU A 15 -29.11 17.17 -18.57
CA LEU A 15 -28.29 15.95 -18.57
C LEU A 15 -26.96 16.19 -19.31
N LEU A 16 -26.99 16.91 -20.43
CA LEU A 16 -25.80 17.27 -21.18
C LEU A 16 -24.89 18.19 -20.35
N ASP A 17 -25.47 19.20 -19.70
CA ASP A 17 -24.74 20.13 -18.83
C ASP A 17 -24.11 19.39 -17.64
N LEU A 18 -24.82 18.41 -17.07
CA LEU A 18 -24.30 17.55 -16.00
C LEU A 18 -23.14 16.67 -16.48
N ILE A 19 -23.23 16.11 -17.69
CA ILE A 19 -22.16 15.31 -18.30
C ILE A 19 -20.93 16.19 -18.56
N GLU A 20 -21.12 17.37 -19.14
CA GLU A 20 -20.04 18.33 -19.41
C GLU A 20 -19.32 18.72 -18.13
N LYS A 21 -20.08 19.07 -17.08
CA LYS A 21 -19.52 19.38 -15.76
C LYS A 21 -18.70 18.23 -15.18
N ARG A 22 -19.24 17.00 -15.26
CA ARG A 22 -18.55 15.81 -14.77
C ARG A 22 -17.26 15.53 -15.56
N VAL A 23 -17.26 15.73 -16.88
CA VAL A 23 -16.06 15.59 -17.72
C VAL A 23 -15.01 16.63 -17.34
N GLN A 24 -15.40 17.89 -17.14
CA GLN A 24 -14.48 18.92 -16.67
C GLN A 24 -13.91 18.61 -15.29
N GLU A 25 -14.73 18.11 -14.36
CA GLU A 25 -14.27 17.65 -13.04
C GLU A 25 -13.22 16.54 -13.15
N TYR A 26 -13.39 15.57 -14.06
CA TYR A 26 -12.39 14.54 -14.34
C TYR A 26 -11.11 15.08 -14.97
N CYS A 27 -11.18 16.10 -15.83
CA CYS A 27 -10.01 16.74 -16.44
C CYS A 27 -9.19 17.53 -15.41
N ILE A 28 -9.86 18.20 -14.46
CA ILE A 28 -9.21 19.02 -13.43
C ILE A 28 -8.67 18.13 -12.31
N THR A 29 -9.44 17.10 -11.91
CA THR A 29 -9.07 16.18 -10.84
C THR A 29 -9.38 14.76 -11.30
N PRO A 30 -8.40 14.03 -11.86
CA PRO A 30 -8.59 12.62 -12.14
C PRO A 30 -8.94 11.96 -10.81
N GLN A 31 -10.16 11.42 -10.68
CA GLN A 31 -10.54 10.68 -9.49
C GLN A 31 -9.54 9.55 -9.33
N LYS A 32 -8.65 9.69 -8.33
CA LYS A 32 -7.68 8.68 -7.90
C LYS A 32 -8.47 7.54 -7.25
N GLY A 33 -9.21 6.82 -8.07
CA GLY A 33 -10.05 5.70 -7.67
C GLY A 33 -9.41 4.41 -8.15
N VAL A 34 -8.53 3.86 -7.31
CA VAL A 34 -8.25 2.42 -7.20
C VAL A 34 -7.92 1.74 -8.52
N ILE A 35 -6.68 1.92 -8.97
CA ILE A 35 -6.01 0.77 -9.58
C ILE A 35 -5.13 0.21 -8.47
N GLN A 36 -5.48 -0.98 -8.00
CA GLN A 36 -4.53 -1.91 -7.40
C GLN A 36 -3.54 -2.32 -8.50
N ASP A 37 -2.88 -1.35 -9.12
CA ASP A 37 -1.92 -1.55 -10.19
C ASP A 37 -0.64 -1.94 -9.48
N SER A 38 -0.17 -3.14 -9.80
CA SER A 38 1.03 -3.73 -9.24
C SER A 38 2.16 -2.69 -9.09
N SER A 39 2.73 -2.72 -7.88
CA SER A 39 3.79 -1.90 -7.28
C SER A 39 4.80 -1.20 -8.20
N VAL A 40 5.07 -1.70 -9.40
CA VAL A 40 6.05 -1.13 -10.35
C VAL A 40 5.41 -0.21 -11.40
N ARG A 41 4.19 -0.48 -11.87
CA ARG A 41 3.56 0.31 -12.94
C ARG A 41 3.19 1.71 -12.44
N HIS A 42 2.70 1.80 -11.20
CA HIS A 42 2.35 3.06 -10.59
C HIS A 42 3.57 3.96 -10.41
N ILE A 43 4.68 3.40 -9.90
CA ILE A 43 5.91 4.17 -9.71
C ILE A 43 6.52 4.60 -11.05
N ALA A 44 6.49 3.73 -12.07
CA ALA A 44 6.96 4.09 -13.41
C ALA A 44 6.17 5.26 -14.01
N ARG A 45 4.84 5.28 -13.83
CA ARG A 45 4.02 6.44 -14.23
C ARG A 45 4.36 7.69 -13.43
N LYS A 46 4.57 7.59 -12.12
CA LYS A 46 4.96 8.73 -11.27
C LYS A 46 6.28 9.36 -11.75
N ILE A 47 7.29 8.52 -12.01
CA ILE A 47 8.61 8.95 -12.52
C ILE A 47 8.50 9.53 -13.94
N PHE A 48 7.61 8.99 -14.78
CA PHE A 48 7.40 9.50 -16.13
C PHE A 48 6.78 10.91 -16.14
N ILE A 49 5.83 11.18 -15.23
CA ILE A 49 5.07 12.44 -15.18
C ILE A 49 5.86 13.56 -14.50
N GLN A 50 6.71 13.25 -13.51
CA GLN A 50 7.47 14.26 -12.79
C GLN A 50 8.68 14.74 -13.59
N ASP A 51 8.79 16.05 -13.75
CA ASP A 51 9.99 16.69 -14.28
C ASP A 51 11.07 16.72 -13.19
N GLY A 52 12.20 16.06 -13.43
CA GLY A 52 13.28 15.90 -12.45
C GLY A 52 14.29 14.84 -12.84
N ASN A 53 15.26 14.57 -11.95
CA ASN A 53 16.21 13.50 -12.15
C ASN A 53 15.54 12.13 -11.94
N LYS A 54 15.21 11.48 -13.05
CA LYS A 54 14.52 10.18 -13.04
C LYS A 54 15.33 9.09 -12.34
N GLU A 55 16.66 9.15 -12.41
CA GLU A 55 17.54 8.16 -11.79
C GLU A 55 17.51 8.28 -10.26
N GLU A 56 17.56 9.50 -9.73
CA GLU A 56 17.44 9.78 -8.30
C GLU A 56 16.10 9.28 -7.76
N MET A 57 15.00 9.57 -8.45
CA MET A 57 13.67 9.11 -8.06
C MET A 57 13.51 7.58 -8.06
N ILE A 58 14.19 6.88 -8.96
CA ILE A 58 14.23 5.41 -8.96
C ILE A 58 14.99 4.91 -7.74
N ASN A 59 16.15 5.51 -7.44
CA ASN A 59 16.97 5.12 -6.30
C ASN A 59 16.24 5.33 -4.97
N ASP A 60 15.53 6.46 -4.80
CA ASP A 60 14.73 6.74 -3.61
C ASP A 60 13.67 5.66 -3.37
N TYR A 61 12.97 5.25 -4.44
CA TYR A 61 11.98 4.18 -4.34
C TYR A 61 12.60 2.83 -3.98
N LEU A 62 13.76 2.50 -4.54
CA LEU A 62 14.45 1.25 -4.22
C LEU A 62 14.91 1.21 -2.76
N GLU A 63 15.42 2.32 -2.23
CA GLU A 63 15.81 2.42 -0.81
C GLU A 63 14.60 2.33 0.13
N GLU A 64 13.46 2.92 -0.24
CA GLU A 64 12.20 2.75 0.50
C GLU A 64 11.76 1.27 0.56
N VAL A 65 11.75 0.58 -0.58
CA VAL A 65 11.40 -0.85 -0.66
C VAL A 65 12.36 -1.69 0.18
N ARG A 66 13.66 -1.43 0.09
CA ARG A 66 14.69 -2.11 0.87
C ARG A 66 14.47 -1.94 2.36
N ARG A 67 14.23 -0.71 2.82
CA ARG A 67 13.97 -0.40 4.23
C ARG A 67 12.72 -1.10 4.75
N ASN A 68 11.63 -1.07 3.98
CA ASN A 68 10.37 -1.70 4.34
C ASN A 68 10.52 -3.23 4.46
N LEU A 69 11.25 -3.85 3.54
CA LEU A 69 11.52 -5.29 3.60
C LEU A 69 12.34 -5.66 4.84
N LEU A 70 13.39 -4.88 5.13
CA LEU A 70 14.24 -5.13 6.30
C LEU A 70 13.46 -4.98 7.62
N LEU A 71 12.62 -3.95 7.72
CA LEU A 71 11.76 -3.75 8.90
C LEU A 71 10.84 -4.96 9.13
N ASN A 72 10.19 -5.47 8.08
CA ASN A 72 9.30 -6.62 8.20
C ASN A 72 10.06 -7.86 8.67
N ILE A 73 11.26 -8.14 8.13
CA ILE A 73 12.08 -9.28 8.57
C ILE A 73 12.45 -9.15 10.06
N THR A 74 12.94 -7.98 10.48
CA THR A 74 13.33 -7.75 11.89
C THR A 74 12.15 -7.81 12.86
N GLN A 75 10.92 -7.53 12.40
CA GLN A 75 9.71 -7.69 13.20
C GLN A 75 9.35 -9.16 13.37
N TYR A 76 9.43 -9.97 12.31
CA TYR A 76 9.20 -11.42 12.39
C TYR A 76 10.20 -12.11 13.32
N GLU A 77 11.48 -11.72 13.28
CA GLU A 77 12.51 -12.26 14.17
C GLU A 77 12.16 -12.05 15.67
N LYS A 78 11.58 -10.89 16.02
CA LYS A 78 11.16 -10.59 17.40
C LYS A 78 9.89 -11.32 17.81
N SER A 79 8.98 -11.59 16.88
CA SER A 79 7.75 -12.34 17.15
C SER A 79 8.00 -13.84 17.37
N ASP A 80 8.94 -14.44 16.64
CA ASP A 80 9.29 -15.86 16.78
C ASP A 80 10.02 -16.18 18.11
N MET A 81 10.72 -15.20 18.70
CA MET A 81 11.31 -15.37 20.04
C MET A 81 10.26 -15.52 21.15
N SER A 82 9.03 -15.03 20.96
CA SER A 82 7.98 -15.07 21.99
C SER A 82 7.37 -16.46 22.21
N MET A 83 7.61 -17.42 21.33
CA MET A 83 7.08 -18.80 21.42
C MET A 83 8.09 -19.79 22.00
N ARG A 84 9.30 -19.35 22.34
CA ARG A 84 10.31 -20.22 22.94
C ARG A 84 10.04 -20.34 24.44
N SER A 85 9.07 -21.19 24.80
CA SER A 85 8.84 -21.59 26.20
C SER A 85 10.14 -22.13 26.80
N GLU A 86 10.55 -21.56 27.93
CA GLU A 86 11.53 -22.15 28.83
C GLU A 86 10.95 -23.46 29.38
N THR A 87 11.25 -24.59 28.75
CA THR A 87 11.14 -25.88 29.45
C THR A 87 12.22 -25.88 30.52
N SER A 88 11.81 -25.49 31.72
CA SER A 88 12.53 -25.60 32.98
C SER A 88 13.36 -26.90 33.02
N GLU A 89 14.69 -26.76 33.02
CA GLU A 89 15.59 -27.82 33.48
C GLU A 89 15.37 -28.01 34.98
N ASP A 90 14.46 -28.91 35.33
CA ASP A 90 14.33 -29.42 36.69
C ASP A 90 15.48 -30.41 36.94
N ILE A 91 16.67 -29.86 37.21
CA ILE A 91 17.75 -30.61 37.83
C ILE A 91 17.44 -30.65 39.32
N ALA A 92 16.78 -31.71 39.77
CA ALA A 92 16.74 -32.05 41.18
C ALA A 92 18.15 -32.55 41.61
N PRO A 93 18.80 -31.91 42.60
CA PRO A 93 20.02 -32.44 43.21
C PRO A 93 19.63 -33.18 44.50
N GLU A 94 19.77 -34.50 44.56
CA GLU A 94 19.96 -35.28 45.81
C GLU A 94 20.15 -36.76 45.42
N ASP A 95 21.39 -37.24 45.37
CA ASP A 95 22.13 -37.88 46.47
C ASP A 95 21.81 -39.38 46.59
N ILE A 96 22.61 -40.23 45.91
CA ILE A 96 22.87 -41.61 46.37
C ILE A 96 24.35 -41.92 46.15
N GLN A 97 25.01 -42.13 47.28
CA GLN A 97 26.41 -42.43 47.54
C GLN A 97 26.81 -43.86 47.13
N GLU A 98 28.13 -44.03 46.92
CA GLU A 98 28.92 -45.26 47.12
C GLU A 98 28.62 -46.51 46.24
N ALA A 99 29.58 -47.31 45.78
CA ALA A 99 30.99 -47.47 46.12
C ALA A 99 31.77 -48.04 44.91
N GLN A 100 33.06 -47.68 44.88
CA GLN A 100 34.18 -48.35 44.19
C GLN A 100 34.47 -49.75 44.80
N PRO A 101 35.34 -50.62 44.23
CA PRO A 101 36.52 -50.35 43.41
C PRO A 101 36.57 -50.97 42.00
#